data_AF-A0A539DW44-F1
#
_entry.id   AF-A0A539DW44-F1
#
_cell.length_a   1.000
_cell.length_b   1.000
_cell.length_c   1.000
_cell.angle_alpha   90.00
_cell.angle_beta   90.00
_cell.angle_gamma   90.00
#
_symmetry.space_group_name_H-M   'P 1'
#
loop_
_entity.id
_entity.type
_entity.pdbx_description
1 polymer ?
#
loop_
_entity_poly.entity_id
_entity_poly.type
_entity_poly.pdbx_seq_one_letter_code
_entity_poly.pdbx_strand_id
1 'polypeptide(L)'
;MGNSRYSAAMFVVRMALLPFFLWGLVGCSKSEQSPDPVVADFVVAYVKRPLTLNDEGEVTQKDQRRLTTFNAGGDLYVKERASPSAAESNITIDQTGGLGDVKDIEVSYDGTKILFALRMPEIEGADAEEQPTWNIWEYSVTSKIARRIIESDIVAEEGQ
;
A
#
# COMPACT_ATOMS: atom_id res chain seq x y z
N MET A 1 -2.89 -29.34 -59.16
CA MET A 1 -4.22 -28.76 -59.44
C MET A 1 -5.13 -29.91 -59.84
N GLY A 2 -6.19 -30.32 -59.15
CA GLY A 2 -7.17 -29.57 -58.39
C GLY A 2 -8.53 -29.99 -58.95
N ASN A 3 -9.04 -31.14 -58.51
CA ASN A 3 -10.37 -31.65 -58.89
C ASN A 3 -10.90 -32.55 -57.77
N SER A 4 -11.94 -32.12 -57.07
CA SER A 4 -13.21 -32.86 -57.06
C SER A 4 -14.25 -32.06 -56.29
N ARG A 5 -15.29 -31.65 -57.02
CA ARG A 5 -16.53 -31.09 -56.48
C ARG A 5 -17.47 -32.25 -56.22
N TYR A 6 -18.06 -32.32 -55.03
CA TYR A 6 -19.23 -33.16 -54.78
C TYR A 6 -20.43 -32.28 -54.40
N SER A 7 -21.51 -32.54 -55.13
CA SER A 7 -22.76 -31.83 -55.20
C SER A 7 -23.84 -32.58 -54.41
N ALA A 8 -24.66 -31.79 -53.71
CA ALA A 8 -26.08 -31.95 -53.39
C ALA A 8 -26.68 -33.31 -52.95
N ALA A 9 -27.25 -33.27 -51.74
CA ALA A 9 -28.62 -33.65 -51.33
C ALA A 9 -29.12 -35.10 -51.52
N MET A 10 -29.66 -35.69 -50.43
CA MET A 10 -31.09 -36.06 -50.27
C MET A 10 -31.31 -36.99 -49.04
N PHE A 11 -32.23 -36.60 -48.14
CA PHE A 11 -33.14 -37.39 -47.24
C PHE A 11 -32.59 -38.64 -46.49
N VAL A 12 -32.83 -38.86 -45.18
CA VAL A 12 -34.12 -39.10 -44.51
C VAL A 12 -33.99 -38.92 -42.97
N VAL A 13 -35.00 -38.25 -42.42
CA VAL A 13 -35.54 -38.20 -41.04
C VAL A 13 -35.15 -39.34 -40.08
N ARG A 14 -34.60 -38.99 -38.90
CA ARG A 14 -35.02 -39.58 -37.61
C ARG A 14 -35.08 -38.50 -36.52
N MET A 15 -36.31 -38.17 -36.19
CA MET A 15 -36.77 -37.35 -35.08
C MET A 15 -36.50 -38.07 -33.75
N ALA A 16 -35.68 -37.49 -32.87
CA ALA A 16 -35.62 -37.85 -31.44
C ALA A 16 -35.07 -36.68 -30.61
N LEU A 17 -36.00 -35.84 -30.14
CA LEU A 17 -36.06 -35.18 -28.82
C LEU A 17 -34.73 -34.77 -28.13
N LEU A 18 -34.44 -33.46 -28.17
CA LEU A 18 -33.68 -32.72 -27.15
C LEU A 18 -34.69 -31.99 -26.23
N PRO A 19 -34.38 -31.87 -24.93
CA PRO A 19 -33.74 -30.64 -24.46
C PRO A 19 -32.53 -30.97 -23.55
N PHE A 20 -31.34 -30.46 -23.86
CA PHE A 20 -30.81 -29.18 -23.38
C PHE A 20 -31.02 -28.99 -21.87
N PHE A 21 -30.18 -29.65 -21.06
CA PHE A 21 -30.02 -29.33 -19.64
C PHE A 21 -28.53 -29.13 -19.30
N LEU A 22 -28.11 -27.89 -19.55
CA LEU A 22 -27.18 -27.07 -18.80
C LEU A 22 -25.92 -27.74 -18.21
N TRP A 23 -24.84 -27.57 -18.96
CA TRP A 23 -23.47 -27.57 -18.48
C TRP A 23 -23.27 -26.40 -17.50
N GLY A 24 -22.65 -26.65 -16.35
CA GLY A 24 -22.00 -25.61 -15.53
C GLY A 24 -22.71 -25.21 -14.24
N LEU A 25 -22.21 -25.73 -13.12
CA LEU A 25 -22.33 -25.07 -11.80
C LEU A 25 -21.10 -25.43 -10.96
N VAL A 26 -19.95 -24.86 -11.35
CA VAL A 26 -18.85 -24.61 -10.41
C VAL A 26 -19.23 -23.34 -9.65
N GLY A 27 -19.93 -23.51 -8.53
CA GLY A 27 -20.16 -22.45 -7.57
C GLY A 27 -19.02 -22.41 -6.58
N CYS A 28 -18.03 -21.55 -6.80
CA CYS A 28 -17.14 -21.12 -5.73
C CYS A 28 -17.79 -19.87 -5.12
N SER A 29 -18.58 -20.04 -4.06
CA SER A 29 -19.11 -18.92 -3.30
C SER A 29 -17.97 -18.28 -2.50
N LYS A 30 -17.21 -17.38 -3.12
CA LYS A 30 -16.54 -16.32 -2.38
C LYS A 30 -17.64 -15.45 -1.79
N SER A 31 -17.94 -15.66 -0.52
CA SER A 31 -18.77 -14.76 0.28
C SER A 31 -18.00 -13.45 0.50
N GLU A 32 -18.00 -12.57 -0.50
CA GLU A 32 -17.78 -11.14 -0.27
C GLU A 32 -19.05 -10.61 0.39
N GLN A 33 -19.10 -10.70 1.71
CA GLN A 33 -20.09 -9.96 2.49
C GLN A 33 -19.91 -8.49 2.16
N SER A 34 -20.93 -7.90 1.52
CA SER A 34 -21.02 -6.45 1.40
C SER A 34 -21.03 -5.86 2.82
N PRO A 35 -20.21 -4.83 3.10
CA PRO A 35 -20.08 -4.28 4.44
C PRO A 35 -21.45 -3.86 4.99
N ASP A 36 -21.68 -4.20 6.26
CA ASP A 36 -22.88 -3.86 7.00
C ASP A 36 -23.05 -2.32 6.98
N PRO A 37 -24.20 -1.78 6.51
CA PRO A 37 -24.39 -0.35 6.27
C PRO A 37 -24.31 0.53 7.52
N VAL A 38 -24.15 -0.05 8.72
CA VAL A 38 -23.97 0.69 9.98
C VAL A 38 -22.49 0.75 10.42
N VAL A 39 -21.60 -0.02 9.80
CA VAL A 39 -20.16 0.08 10.06
C VAL A 39 -19.59 1.17 9.17
N ALA A 40 -19.31 2.34 9.75
CA ALA A 40 -18.53 3.35 9.08
C ALA A 40 -17.11 2.80 8.84
N ASP A 41 -16.78 2.54 7.57
CA ASP A 41 -15.43 2.20 7.16
C ASP A 41 -14.60 3.49 7.08
N PHE A 42 -13.58 3.61 7.92
CA PHE A 42 -12.65 4.75 7.92
C PHE A 42 -11.30 4.34 7.32
N VAL A 43 -10.68 5.25 6.58
CA VAL A 43 -9.28 5.12 6.16
C VAL A 43 -8.39 5.21 7.40
N VAL A 44 -7.32 4.40 7.44
CA VAL A 44 -6.36 4.38 8.56
C VAL A 44 -4.96 4.62 8.02
N ALA A 45 -4.30 5.68 8.50
CA ALA A 45 -2.89 5.92 8.28
C ALA A 45 -2.10 5.54 9.54
N TYR A 46 -1.00 4.81 9.39
CA TYR A 46 -0.18 4.35 10.51
C TYR A 46 1.26 4.06 10.07
N VAL A 47 2.20 4.21 11.01
CA VAL A 47 3.60 3.85 10.77
C VAL A 47 3.80 2.37 11.09
N LYS A 48 4.52 1.66 10.21
CA LYS A 48 5.09 0.36 10.51
C LYS A 48 6.60 0.49 10.70
N ARG A 49 7.13 -0.21 11.70
CA ARG A 49 8.57 -0.28 11.97
C ARG A 49 8.98 -1.72 12.25
N PRO A 50 10.19 -2.12 11.83
CA PRO A 50 10.80 -3.33 12.33
C PRO A 50 11.11 -3.16 13.84
N LEU A 51 11.19 -4.29 14.53
CA LEU A 51 11.71 -4.28 15.90
C LEU A 51 13.23 -4.19 15.84
N THR A 52 13.81 -3.19 16.49
CA THR A 52 15.25 -3.10 16.67
C THR A 52 15.69 -4.13 17.70
N LEU A 53 16.60 -5.03 17.30
CA LEU A 53 17.15 -6.09 18.14
C LEU A 53 18.64 -5.81 18.43
N ASN A 54 19.14 -6.24 19.60
CA ASN A 54 20.58 -6.28 19.88
C ASN A 54 21.20 -7.58 19.31
N ASP A 55 22.51 -7.73 19.50
CA ASP A 55 23.28 -8.91 19.06
C ASP A 55 22.77 -10.21 19.71
N GLU A 56 22.14 -10.13 20.87
CA GLU A 56 21.51 -11.24 21.58
C GLU A 56 20.05 -11.52 21.14
N GLY A 57 19.50 -10.75 20.19
CA GLY A 57 18.13 -10.92 19.68
C GLY A 57 17.03 -10.35 20.58
N GLU A 58 17.38 -9.56 21.59
CA GLU A 58 16.45 -8.86 22.48
C GLU A 58 16.05 -7.50 21.90
N VAL A 59 14.79 -7.10 22.12
CA VAL A 59 14.28 -5.80 21.65
C VAL A 59 14.96 -4.66 22.41
N THR A 60 15.67 -3.79 21.69
CA THR A 60 16.39 -2.64 22.26
C THR A 60 15.46 -1.45 22.52
N GLN A 61 14.45 -1.24 21.66
CA GLN A 61 13.48 -0.16 21.81
C GLN A 61 12.23 -0.63 22.58
N LYS A 62 12.22 -0.42 23.90
CA LYS A 62 11.13 -0.87 24.78
C LYS A 62 9.89 0.03 24.80
N ASP A 63 10.01 1.30 24.38
CA ASP A 63 8.89 2.25 24.36
C ASP A 63 8.75 2.92 22.98
N GLN A 64 7.76 2.49 22.21
CA GLN A 64 7.45 3.03 20.88
C GLN A 64 6.85 4.44 20.91
N ARG A 65 6.56 5.00 22.09
CA ARG A 65 6.12 6.40 22.22
C ARG A 65 7.29 7.38 22.25
N ARG A 66 8.52 6.88 22.49
CA ARG A 66 9.75 7.69 22.42
C ARG A 66 10.33 7.63 21.01
N LEU A 67 9.70 8.37 20.10
CA LEU A 67 10.04 8.46 18.67
C LEU A 67 11.07 9.56 18.35
N THR A 68 11.82 10.04 19.33
CA THR A 68 12.83 11.10 19.09
C THR A 68 14.03 10.57 18.30
N THR A 69 14.39 9.31 18.50
CA THR A 69 15.53 8.67 17.83
C THR A 69 15.11 8.08 16.49
N PHE A 70 15.94 8.28 15.47
CA PHE A 70 15.78 7.63 14.17
C PHE A 70 15.91 6.11 14.29
N ASN A 71 14.98 5.38 13.68
CA ASN A 71 15.03 3.93 13.54
C ASN A 71 14.78 3.57 12.07
N ALA A 72 15.81 3.07 11.39
CA ALA A 72 15.70 2.68 9.99
C ALA A 72 14.59 1.63 9.77
N GLY A 73 13.83 1.81 8.69
CA GLY A 73 12.72 0.93 8.31
C GLY A 73 11.35 1.38 8.79
N GLY A 74 11.23 2.62 9.26
CA GLY A 74 9.94 3.23 9.56
C GLY A 74 9.27 3.80 8.31
N ASP A 75 8.14 3.23 7.93
CA ASP A 75 7.37 3.66 6.76
C ASP A 75 5.91 3.94 7.08
N LEU A 76 5.32 4.88 6.36
CA LEU A 76 3.91 5.25 6.48
C LEU A 76 3.05 4.41 5.53
N TYR A 77 2.03 3.78 6.11
CA TYR A 77 1.08 2.97 5.40
C TYR A 77 -0.32 3.57 5.50
N VAL A 78 -1.10 3.41 4.43
CA VAL A 78 -2.52 3.74 4.38
C VAL A 78 -3.32 2.47 4.09
N LYS A 79 -4.35 2.21 4.91
CA LYS A 79 -5.38 1.22 4.68
C LYS A 79 -6.67 1.90 4.23
N GLU A 80 -7.28 1.38 3.17
CA GLU A 80 -8.53 1.92 2.63
C GLU A 80 -9.71 1.84 3.61
N ARG A 81 -9.65 0.91 4.57
CA ARG A 81 -10.69 0.69 5.58
C ARG A 81 -10.07 0.16 6.88
N ALA A 82 -10.75 0.40 8.00
CA ALA A 82 -10.37 -0.07 9.33
C ALA A 82 -10.66 -1.58 9.55
N SER A 83 -10.22 -2.43 8.62
CA SER A 83 -10.34 -3.89 8.69
C SER A 83 -8.97 -4.57 8.64
N PRO A 84 -8.76 -5.67 9.39
CA PRO A 84 -7.55 -6.48 9.29
C PRO A 84 -7.27 -6.96 7.87
N SER A 85 -8.32 -7.31 7.11
CA SER A 85 -8.22 -7.80 5.73
C SER A 85 -8.22 -6.69 4.66
N ALA A 86 -8.28 -5.42 5.05
CA ALA A 86 -8.20 -4.31 4.11
C ALA A 86 -6.81 -4.25 3.47
N ALA A 87 -6.78 -3.93 2.17
CA ALA A 87 -5.55 -3.66 1.44
C ALA A 87 -4.80 -2.49 2.08
N GLU A 88 -3.48 -2.60 2.12
CA GLU A 88 -2.58 -1.59 2.64
C GLU A 88 -1.62 -1.13 1.53
N SER A 89 -1.26 0.14 1.54
CA SER A 89 -0.29 0.74 0.62
C SER A 89 0.80 1.45 1.42
N ASN A 90 2.07 1.17 1.13
CA ASN A 90 3.18 1.97 1.65
C ASN A 90 3.28 3.24 0.81
N ILE A 91 3.09 4.41 1.44
CA ILE A 91 3.05 5.69 0.74
C ILE A 91 4.37 6.46 0.81
N THR A 92 5.36 5.94 1.55
CA THR A 92 6.69 6.56 1.70
C THR A 92 7.82 5.73 1.10
N ILE A 93 7.52 4.51 0.59
CA ILE A 93 8.53 3.60 0.05
C ILE A 93 9.41 4.22 -1.03
N ASP A 94 8.84 5.10 -1.86
CA ASP A 94 9.56 5.77 -2.94
C ASP A 94 10.60 6.77 -2.41
N GLN A 95 10.39 7.32 -1.21
CA GLN A 95 11.32 8.23 -0.54
C GLN A 95 12.31 7.46 0.34
N THR A 96 11.83 6.48 1.09
CA THR A 96 12.61 5.81 2.13
C THR A 96 13.39 4.60 1.61
N GLY A 97 12.95 3.96 0.52
CA GLY A 97 13.46 2.65 0.11
C GLY A 97 13.36 1.58 1.21
N GLY A 98 12.53 1.79 2.24
CA GLY A 98 12.46 0.94 3.42
C GLY A 98 13.61 1.10 4.42
N LEU A 99 14.41 2.17 4.31
CA LEU A 99 15.55 2.47 5.19
C LEU A 99 15.43 3.83 5.90
N GLY A 100 14.40 4.61 5.60
CA GLY A 100 14.07 5.86 6.28
C GLY A 100 13.29 5.65 7.59
N ASP A 101 12.76 6.74 8.14
CA ASP A 101 11.86 6.70 9.30
C ASP A 101 10.80 7.81 9.22
N VAL A 102 9.59 7.53 9.73
CA VAL A 102 8.42 8.43 9.66
C VAL A 102 7.72 8.55 11.01
N LYS A 103 7.43 9.76 11.50
CA LYS A 103 6.71 9.98 12.77
C LYS A 103 5.75 11.16 12.68
N ASP A 104 5.02 11.41 13.77
CA ASP A 104 4.17 12.58 13.97
C ASP A 104 3.15 12.78 12.83
N ILE A 105 2.34 11.74 12.57
CA ILE A 105 1.32 11.77 11.53
C ILE A 105 0.13 12.63 11.96
N GLU A 106 -0.28 13.54 11.08
CA GLU A 106 -1.49 14.35 11.22
C GLU A 106 -2.31 14.28 9.92
N VAL A 107 -3.62 14.15 10.02
CA VAL A 107 -4.52 14.02 8.86
C VAL A 107 -5.39 15.27 8.76
N SER A 108 -5.55 15.80 7.55
CA SER A 108 -6.44 16.93 7.32
C SER A 108 -7.90 16.59 7.65
N TYR A 109 -8.68 17.59 8.06
CA TYR A 109 -10.09 17.40 8.42
C TYR A 109 -10.93 16.72 7.33
N ASP A 110 -10.63 17.00 6.07
CA ASP A 110 -11.30 16.42 4.91
C ASP A 110 -10.70 15.06 4.46
N GLY A 111 -9.64 14.59 5.11
CA GLY A 111 -8.96 13.33 4.80
C GLY A 111 -8.17 13.32 3.48
N THR A 112 -7.99 14.47 2.82
CA THR A 112 -7.32 14.53 1.51
C THR A 112 -5.80 14.66 1.60
N LYS A 113 -5.28 15.03 2.78
CA LYS A 113 -3.87 15.29 3.04
C LYS A 113 -3.41 14.62 4.32
N ILE A 114 -2.16 14.18 4.32
CA ILE A 114 -1.48 13.65 5.49
C ILE A 114 -0.16 14.40 5.66
N LEU A 115 0.03 15.00 6.82
CA LEU A 115 1.26 15.67 7.23
C LEU A 115 2.05 14.71 8.13
N PHE A 116 3.37 14.66 7.97
CA PHE A 116 4.23 13.81 8.81
C PHE A 116 5.67 14.33 8.80
N ALA A 117 6.45 13.89 9.79
CA ALA A 117 7.90 14.06 9.78
C ALA A 117 8.54 12.82 9.15
N LEU A 118 9.44 13.03 8.18
CA LEU A 118 10.22 11.97 7.54
C LEU A 118 11.70 12.33 7.57
N ARG A 119 12.52 11.34 7.95
CA ARG A 119 13.98 11.38 7.78
C ARG A 119 14.35 10.37 6.70
N MET A 120 15.11 10.82 5.70
CA MET A 120 15.61 9.97 4.61
C MET A 120 16.59 8.93 5.17
N PRO A 121 16.89 7.85 4.39
CA PRO A 121 17.89 6.87 4.79
C PRO A 121 19.25 7.48 5.13
N GLU A 122 19.99 6.83 6.01
CA GLU A 122 21.37 7.24 6.30
C GLU A 122 22.26 7.08 5.08
N ILE A 123 23.19 8.01 4.93
CA ILE A 123 24.16 8.03 3.84
C ILE A 123 25.41 7.31 4.35
N GLU A 124 25.77 6.20 3.69
CA GLU A 124 26.94 5.42 4.07
C GLU A 124 28.23 6.25 3.92
N GLY A 125 29.02 6.32 5.00
CA GLY A 125 30.31 7.00 5.01
C GLY A 125 30.25 8.53 5.11
N ALA A 126 29.07 9.13 5.21
CA ALA A 126 28.92 10.57 5.46
C ALA A 126 29.11 10.90 6.96
N ASP A 127 29.65 12.09 7.23
CA ASP A 127 29.80 12.59 8.59
C ASP A 127 28.43 12.86 9.24
N ALA A 128 28.37 12.94 10.57
CA ALA A 128 27.11 13.04 11.30
C ALA A 128 26.30 14.30 10.91
N GLU A 129 26.99 15.40 10.60
CA GLU A 129 26.43 16.68 10.17
C GLU A 129 25.92 16.66 8.72
N GLU A 130 26.36 15.68 7.93
CA GLU A 130 25.92 15.49 6.53
C GLU A 130 24.77 14.49 6.43
N GLN A 131 24.42 13.81 7.53
CA GLN A 131 23.29 12.90 7.56
C GLN A 131 21.98 13.67 7.41
N PRO A 132 20.98 13.12 6.70
CA PRO A 132 19.68 13.76 6.56
C PRO A 132 19.06 14.06 7.92
N THR A 133 18.34 15.18 8.04
CA THR A 133 17.58 15.54 9.25
C THR A 133 16.09 15.26 9.08
N TRP A 134 15.33 15.47 10.16
CA TRP A 134 13.88 15.32 10.13
C TRP A 134 13.24 16.48 9.38
N ASN A 135 12.51 16.15 8.33
CA ASN A 135 11.83 17.12 7.49
C ASN A 135 10.32 16.96 7.56
N ILE A 136 9.58 18.02 7.26
CA ILE A 136 8.11 18.00 7.22
C ILE A 136 7.66 17.68 5.79
N TRP A 137 6.78 16.68 5.67
CA TRP A 137 6.26 16.18 4.41
C TRP A 137 4.74 16.20 4.38
N GLU A 138 4.19 16.44 3.20
CA GLU A 138 2.76 16.34 2.88
C GLU A 138 2.55 15.25 1.84
N TYR A 139 1.64 14.32 2.12
CA TYR A 139 1.09 13.39 1.15
C TYR A 139 -0.32 13.81 0.73
N SER A 140 -0.57 13.88 -0.57
CA SER A 140 -1.93 14.04 -1.11
C SER A 140 -2.53 12.68 -1.43
N VAL A 141 -3.67 12.36 -0.80
CA VAL A 141 -4.43 11.14 -1.07
C VAL A 141 -5.00 11.14 -2.49
N THR A 142 -5.35 12.32 -3.01
CA THR A 142 -5.91 12.48 -4.37
C THR A 142 -4.86 12.23 -5.46
N SER A 143 -3.69 12.88 -5.38
CA SER A 143 -2.66 12.74 -6.41
C SER A 143 -1.70 11.58 -6.15
N LYS A 144 -1.71 11.02 -4.94
CA LYS A 144 -0.79 9.97 -4.46
C LYS A 144 0.68 10.40 -4.51
N ILE A 145 0.95 11.66 -4.19
CA ILE A 145 2.30 12.23 -4.19
C ILE A 145 2.66 12.66 -2.78
N ALA A 146 3.83 12.23 -2.31
CA ALA A 146 4.51 12.76 -1.12
C ALA A 146 5.52 13.83 -1.53
N ARG A 147 5.53 14.97 -0.84
CA ARG A 147 6.50 16.05 -1.06
C ARG A 147 6.97 16.67 0.25
N ARG A 148 8.21 17.14 0.27
CA ARG A 148 8.73 17.95 1.38
C ARG A 148 8.11 19.35 1.33
N ILE A 149 7.69 19.88 2.48
CA ILE A 149 7.07 21.21 2.56
C ILE A 149 8.11 22.31 2.47
N ILE A 150 9.25 22.13 3.13
CA ILE A 150 10.38 23.06 3.04
C ILE A 150 11.21 22.64 1.84
N GLU A 151 11.02 23.32 0.71
CA GLU A 151 11.69 22.93 -0.54
C GLU A 151 13.20 23.20 -0.50
N SER A 152 13.63 24.25 0.20
CA SER A 152 15.05 24.63 0.31
C SER A 152 15.82 23.63 1.17
N ASP A 153 16.85 23.00 0.59
CA ASP A 153 17.75 22.09 1.32
C ASP A 153 18.48 22.80 2.48
N ILE A 154 18.87 24.07 2.31
CA ILE A 154 19.58 24.82 3.36
C ILE A 154 18.69 25.03 4.58
N VAL A 155 17.45 25.49 4.37
CA VAL A 155 16.51 25.76 5.47
C VAL A 155 15.96 24.48 6.08
N ALA A 156 15.79 23.44 5.26
CA ALA A 156 15.34 22.12 5.69
C ALA A 156 16.28 21.49 6.72
N GLU A 157 17.59 21.53 6.46
CA GLU A 157 18.60 20.88 7.30
C GLU A 157 19.06 21.74 8.49
N GLU A 158 18.52 22.96 8.67
CA GLU A 158 18.78 23.82 9.84
C GLU A 158 18.04 23.36 11.12
N GLY A 159 17.05 22.47 10.99
CA GLY A 159 16.28 21.94 12.13
C GLY A 159 17.00 20.79 12.85
N GLN A 160 17.71 21.09 13.93
CA GLN A 160 18.33 20.09 14.82
C GLN A 160 17.40 19.64 15.96
#